data_AF-A0ABD2Y833-F1
#
_entry.id   AF-A0ABD2Y833-F1
#
_cell.length_a   1.000
_cell.length_b   1.000
_cell.length_c   1.000
_cell.angle_alpha   90.00
_cell.angle_beta   90.00
_cell.angle_gamma   90.00
#
_symmetry.space_group_name_H-M   'P 1'
#
loop_
_entity.id
_entity.type
_entity.pdbx_description
1 polymer ?
#
loop_
_entity_poly.entity_id
_entity_poly.type
_entity_poly.pdbx_seq_one_letter_code
_entity_poly.pdbx_strand_id
1 'polypeptide(L)'
;MATDKYESVLIRFNGKNYSAWAFHFKIFVKGKDLWGHIDGSKPAPDKDKEKDEHAKWEVKDAQIMAWILGSVDPNIILNLQPFKTAAEMWNYLKKLYSQHNTARRFQLEHELATIQQGSLSISDFYSSFMNLWAEYTDIVYANLPPEGLSSVQLVHETTKKDQFLMKLRSEFESTRSSLMNREPVPSLDVCLNALFREEQRIQFQWLM
;
A
#
# COMPACT_ATOMS: atom_id res chain seq x y z
N MET A 1 22.93 -5.93 31.39
CA MET A 1 21.57 -6.24 30.91
C MET A 1 21.30 -5.35 29.73
N ALA A 2 21.44 -5.88 28.51
CA ALA A 2 21.27 -5.14 27.26
C ALA A 2 20.16 -5.83 26.47
N THR A 3 18.92 -5.42 26.72
CA THR A 3 17.74 -5.87 25.97
C THR A 3 16.79 -4.69 25.89
N ASP A 4 17.09 -3.71 25.03
CA ASP A 4 16.12 -2.70 24.55
C ASP A 4 16.68 -2.00 23.32
N LYS A 5 16.93 -2.77 22.25
CA LYS A 5 17.40 -2.23 20.96
C LYS A 5 16.54 -2.64 19.77
N TYR A 6 15.27 -2.93 20.05
CA TYR A 6 14.23 -3.08 19.03
C TYR A 6 12.94 -2.47 19.55
N GLU A 7 12.96 -1.20 19.97
CA GLU A 7 11.77 -0.37 19.75
C GLU A 7 11.60 -0.30 18.24
N SER A 8 10.88 -1.28 17.70
CA SER A 8 10.40 -1.26 16.32
C SER A 8 9.64 0.03 16.17
N VAL A 9 10.26 1.03 15.54
CA VAL A 9 9.63 2.31 15.24
C VAL A 9 8.47 1.97 14.34
N LEU A 10 7.29 1.86 14.93
CA LEU A 10 6.04 1.69 14.21
C LEU A 10 5.97 2.80 13.18
N ILE A 11 5.66 2.46 11.94
CA ILE A 11 5.38 3.45 10.89
C ILE A 11 4.37 4.44 11.47
N ARG A 12 4.60 5.73 11.33
CA ARG A 12 3.63 6.74 11.80
C ARG A 12 2.42 6.76 10.87
N PHE A 13 1.22 6.59 11.40
CA PHE A 13 -0.01 6.67 10.63
C PHE A 13 -0.43 8.13 10.42
N ASN A 14 -0.51 8.56 9.15
CA ASN A 14 -0.78 9.95 8.74
C ASN A 14 -2.13 10.14 8.03
N GLY A 15 -3.02 9.14 8.10
CA GLY A 15 -4.32 9.15 7.43
C GLY A 15 -4.30 8.63 5.99
N LYS A 16 -3.12 8.51 5.35
CA LYS A 16 -2.98 8.03 3.96
C LYS A 16 -2.35 6.63 3.88
N ASN A 17 -1.49 6.29 4.83
CA ASN A 17 -0.74 5.03 4.85
C ASN A 17 -1.36 3.95 5.75
N TYR A 18 -2.70 3.90 5.85
CA TYR A 18 -3.39 3.03 6.80
C TYR A 18 -3.02 1.55 6.63
N SER A 19 -2.93 1.04 5.39
CA SER A 19 -2.65 -0.39 5.17
C SER A 19 -1.26 -0.78 5.69
N ALA A 20 -0.23 0.01 5.35
CA ALA A 20 1.14 -0.22 5.80
C ALA A 20 1.26 -0.12 7.33
N TRP A 21 0.67 0.91 7.94
CA TRP A 21 0.62 1.04 9.39
C TRP A 21 -0.09 -0.14 10.06
N ALA A 22 -1.28 -0.49 9.58
CA ALA A 22 -2.09 -1.56 10.15
C ALA A 22 -1.36 -2.91 10.08
N PHE A 23 -0.65 -3.17 8.98
CA PHE A 23 0.19 -4.36 8.83
C PHE A 23 1.31 -4.41 9.88
N HIS A 24 2.11 -3.35 9.99
CA HIS A 24 3.20 -3.26 10.97
C HIS A 24 2.69 -3.36 12.42
N PHE A 25 1.61 -2.64 12.73
CA PHE A 25 1.01 -2.62 14.06
C PHE A 25 0.50 -4.01 14.45
N LYS A 26 -0.18 -4.71 13.53
CA LYS A 26 -0.67 -6.07 13.75
C LYS A 26 0.46 -7.05 14.05
N ILE A 27 1.56 -7.00 13.29
CA ILE A 27 2.73 -7.85 13.54
C ILE A 27 3.35 -7.56 14.91
N PHE A 28 3.53 -6.28 15.23
CA PHE A 28 4.08 -5.85 16.51
C PHE A 28 3.25 -6.36 17.69
N VAL A 29 1.92 -6.17 17.67
CA VAL A 29 1.03 -6.61 18.75
C VAL A 29 0.95 -8.15 18.81
N LYS A 30 0.98 -8.85 17.67
CA LYS A 30 1.08 -10.32 17.64
C LYS A 30 2.38 -10.81 18.26
N GLY A 31 3.50 -10.15 18.00
CA GLY A 31 4.80 -10.45 18.62
C GLY A 31 4.81 -10.29 20.16
N LYS A 32 3.80 -9.62 20.72
CA LYS A 32 3.59 -9.48 22.17
C LYS A 32 2.51 -10.42 22.73
N ASP A 33 1.92 -11.30 21.91
CA ASP A 33 0.76 -12.16 22.25
C ASP A 33 -0.50 -11.39 22.74
N LEU A 34 -0.64 -10.14 22.29
CA LEU A 34 -1.73 -9.25 22.73
C LEU A 34 -2.82 -9.05 21.68
N TRP A 35 -2.67 -9.63 20.48
CA TRP A 35 -3.61 -9.42 19.37
C TRP A 35 -5.04 -9.85 19.70
N GLY A 36 -5.19 -10.80 20.64
CA GLY A 36 -6.51 -11.25 21.11
C GLY A 36 -7.38 -10.18 21.74
N HIS A 37 -6.78 -9.10 22.25
CA HIS A 37 -7.51 -7.93 22.75
C HIS A 37 -8.18 -7.16 21.60
N ILE A 38 -7.55 -7.12 20.41
CA ILE A 38 -8.04 -6.34 19.26
C ILE A 38 -9.08 -7.13 18.45
N ASP A 39 -8.83 -8.42 18.20
CA ASP A 39 -9.74 -9.25 17.39
C ASP A 39 -10.87 -9.90 18.18
N GLY A 40 -10.85 -9.76 19.51
CA GLY A 40 -11.89 -10.27 20.41
C GLY A 40 -11.73 -11.75 20.80
N SER A 41 -10.64 -12.42 20.38
CA SER A 41 -10.38 -13.80 20.82
C SER A 41 -9.98 -13.92 22.30
N LYS A 42 -9.53 -12.82 22.93
CA LYS A 42 -9.29 -12.70 24.37
C LYS A 42 -10.14 -11.54 24.93
N PRO A 43 -11.47 -11.70 25.05
CA PRO A 43 -12.36 -10.64 25.52
C PRO A 43 -12.09 -10.29 26.99
N ALA A 44 -12.57 -9.13 27.42
CA ALA A 44 -12.48 -8.71 28.81
C ALA A 44 -13.21 -9.72 29.73
N PRO A 45 -12.59 -10.18 30.84
CA PRO A 45 -13.24 -11.01 31.85
C PRO A 45 -14.45 -10.33 32.49
N ASP A 46 -15.31 -11.08 33.19
CA ASP A 46 -16.43 -10.47 33.92
C ASP A 46 -15.92 -9.69 35.13
N LYS A 47 -16.15 -8.37 35.15
CA LYS A 47 -15.64 -7.48 36.20
C LYS A 47 -16.14 -7.80 37.61
N ASP A 48 -17.34 -8.39 37.72
CA ASP A 48 -17.96 -8.69 39.01
C ASP A 48 -17.56 -10.09 39.53
N LYS A 49 -17.14 -10.99 38.63
CA LYS A 49 -16.75 -12.37 38.97
C LYS A 49 -15.24 -12.58 39.00
N GLU A 50 -14.50 -11.87 38.17
CA GLU A 50 -13.08 -12.10 37.87
C GLU A 50 -12.29 -10.78 37.97
N LYS A 51 -12.42 -10.12 39.14
CA LYS A 51 -11.93 -8.75 39.36
C LYS A 51 -10.43 -8.60 39.13
N ASP A 52 -9.62 -9.56 39.56
CA ASP A 52 -8.16 -9.52 39.45
C ASP A 52 -7.70 -9.76 38.00
N GLU A 53 -8.36 -10.67 37.30
CA GLU A 53 -8.14 -10.96 35.88
C GLU A 53 -8.56 -9.78 35.00
N HIS A 54 -9.70 -9.15 35.31
CA HIS A 54 -10.17 -7.94 34.64
C HIS A 54 -9.17 -6.80 34.78
N ALA A 55 -8.66 -6.54 35.99
CA ALA A 55 -7.65 -5.51 36.21
C ALA A 55 -6.36 -5.77 35.41
N LYS A 56 -5.91 -7.04 35.34
CA LYS A 56 -4.75 -7.42 34.50
C LYS A 56 -5.03 -7.24 33.01
N TRP A 57 -6.26 -7.51 32.57
CA TRP A 57 -6.70 -7.30 31.18
C TRP A 57 -6.70 -5.81 30.83
N GLU A 58 -7.23 -4.94 31.71
CA GLU A 58 -7.26 -3.48 31.52
C GLU A 58 -5.85 -2.89 31.35
N VAL A 59 -4.87 -3.37 32.14
CA VAL A 59 -3.47 -2.92 32.00
C VAL A 59 -2.91 -3.25 30.61
N LYS A 60 -3.16 -4.46 30.11
CA LYS A 60 -2.72 -4.89 28.77
C LYS A 60 -3.43 -4.12 27.67
N ASP A 61 -4.73 -3.90 27.81
CA ASP A 61 -5.51 -3.14 26.83
C ASP A 61 -5.03 -1.69 26.76
N ALA A 62 -4.77 -1.05 27.92
CA ALA A 62 -4.21 0.29 28.00
C ALA A 62 -2.81 0.41 27.36
N GLN A 63 -1.97 -0.64 27.46
CA GLN A 63 -0.68 -0.67 26.75
C GLN A 63 -0.86 -0.64 25.24
N ILE A 64 -1.81 -1.41 24.71
CA ILE A 64 -2.10 -1.42 23.27
C ILE A 64 -2.66 -0.07 22.84
N MET A 65 -3.57 0.53 23.61
CA MET A 65 -4.08 1.87 23.37
C MET A 65 -2.94 2.90 23.32
N ALA A 66 -2.00 2.85 24.27
CA ALA A 66 -0.84 3.73 24.27
C ALA A 66 0.03 3.56 23.01
N TRP A 67 0.21 2.33 22.51
CA TRP A 67 0.92 2.09 21.24
C TRP A 67 0.15 2.60 20.02
N ILE A 68 -1.19 2.48 19.98
CA ILE A 68 -2.01 3.07 18.92
C ILE A 68 -1.78 4.59 18.94
N LEU A 69 -2.01 5.24 20.08
CA LEU A 69 -1.87 6.70 20.23
C LEU A 69 -0.45 7.19 19.91
N GLY A 70 0.57 6.44 20.31
CA GLY A 70 1.97 6.72 20.02
C GLY A 70 2.36 6.52 18.55
N SER A 71 1.58 5.79 17.76
CA SER A 71 1.85 5.50 16.35
C SER A 71 0.93 6.23 15.36
N VAL A 72 -0.03 7.04 15.83
CA VAL A 72 -0.95 7.81 14.96
C VAL A 72 -0.73 9.32 15.07
N ASP A 73 -0.86 10.05 13.97
CA ASP A 73 -0.66 11.50 13.95
C ASP A 73 -1.58 12.27 14.92
N PRO A 74 -1.14 13.41 15.48
CA PRO A 74 -1.86 14.09 16.56
C PRO A 74 -3.28 14.53 16.17
N ASN A 75 -3.52 14.82 14.89
CA ASN A 75 -4.83 15.14 14.34
C ASN A 75 -5.80 13.94 14.34
N ILE A 76 -5.29 12.70 14.34
CA ILE A 76 -6.08 11.46 14.41
C ILE A 76 -6.35 11.09 15.88
N ILE A 77 -5.40 11.37 16.78
CA ILE A 77 -5.50 11.06 18.22
C ILE A 77 -6.81 11.59 18.83
N LEU A 78 -7.21 12.82 18.50
CA LEU A 78 -8.44 13.43 19.04
C LEU A 78 -9.69 12.62 18.69
N ASN A 79 -9.72 11.98 17.52
CA ASN A 79 -10.84 11.15 17.10
C ASN A 79 -10.95 9.85 17.90
N LEU A 80 -9.87 9.46 18.60
CA LEU A 80 -9.81 8.22 19.37
C LEU A 80 -10.21 8.39 20.84
N GLN A 81 -10.27 9.62 21.34
CA GLN A 81 -10.59 9.94 22.73
C GLN A 81 -11.90 9.33 23.26
N PRO A 82 -12.98 9.19 22.46
CA PRO A 82 -14.23 8.59 22.94
C PRO A 82 -14.13 7.10 23.27
N PHE A 83 -13.18 6.36 22.68
CA PHE A 83 -13.09 4.91 22.79
C PHE A 83 -12.42 4.47 24.10
N LYS A 84 -12.89 3.35 24.64
CA LYS A 84 -12.50 2.81 25.95
C LYS A 84 -11.61 1.60 25.85
N THR A 85 -11.55 0.95 24.69
CA THR A 85 -10.71 -0.21 24.47
C THR A 85 -9.82 -0.07 23.24
N ALA A 86 -8.72 -0.82 23.22
CA ALA A 86 -7.86 -0.91 22.04
C ALA A 86 -8.61 -1.46 20.81
N ALA A 87 -9.53 -2.41 21.02
CA ALA A 87 -10.38 -2.95 19.97
C ALA A 87 -11.27 -1.88 19.31
N GLU A 88 -11.91 -1.03 20.11
CA GLU A 88 -12.74 0.06 19.61
C GLU A 88 -11.92 1.07 18.81
N MET A 89 -10.76 1.50 19.32
CA MET A 89 -9.85 2.40 18.60
C MET A 89 -9.42 1.80 17.27
N TRP A 90 -8.98 0.54 17.28
CA TRP A 90 -8.58 -0.18 16.07
C TRP A 90 -9.71 -0.28 15.05
N ASN A 91 -10.92 -0.67 15.49
CA ASN A 91 -12.07 -0.84 14.60
C ASN A 91 -12.55 0.49 14.02
N TYR A 92 -12.49 1.58 14.77
CA TYR A 92 -12.77 2.92 14.26
C TYR A 92 -11.79 3.32 13.15
N LEU A 93 -10.48 3.20 13.42
CA LEU A 93 -9.43 3.50 12.43
C LEU A 93 -9.60 2.63 11.18
N LYS A 94 -9.84 1.33 11.38
CA LYS A 94 -10.11 0.40 10.30
C LYS A 94 -11.32 0.83 9.49
N LYS A 95 -12.45 1.12 10.13
CA LYS A 95 -13.68 1.50 9.41
C LYS A 95 -13.48 2.75 8.56
N LEU A 96 -12.86 3.78 9.11
CA LEU A 96 -12.70 5.06 8.43
C LEU A 96 -11.64 4.99 7.33
N TYR A 97 -10.45 4.47 7.65
CA TYR A 97 -9.29 4.59 6.75
C TYR A 97 -9.08 3.38 5.84
N SER A 98 -9.71 2.22 6.11
CA SER A 98 -9.77 1.17 5.09
C SER A 98 -10.70 1.55 3.93
N GLN A 99 -11.78 2.29 4.19
CA GLN A 99 -12.69 2.80 3.15
C GLN A 99 -12.00 3.83 2.26
N HIS A 100 -11.17 4.72 2.83
CA HIS A 100 -10.32 5.61 2.05
C HIS A 100 -9.39 4.85 1.12
N ASN A 101 -8.82 3.72 1.56
CA ASN A 101 -7.98 2.88 0.69
C ASN A 101 -8.80 2.19 -0.40
N THR A 102 -10.04 1.76 -0.13
CA THR A 102 -10.93 1.20 -1.16
C THR A 102 -11.32 2.26 -2.19
N ALA A 103 -11.74 3.45 -1.76
CA ALA A 103 -12.10 4.54 -2.65
C ALA A 103 -10.89 5.03 -3.46
N ARG A 104 -9.72 5.16 -2.82
CA ARG A 104 -8.48 5.53 -3.50
C ARG A 104 -8.03 4.46 -4.48
N ARG A 105 -8.13 3.18 -4.11
CA ARG A 105 -7.87 2.07 -5.03
C ARG A 105 -8.80 2.13 -6.25
N PHE A 106 -10.10 2.33 -6.05
CA PHE A 106 -11.04 2.47 -7.16
C PHE A 106 -10.67 3.64 -8.08
N GLN A 107 -10.32 4.79 -7.49
CA GLN A 107 -9.84 5.95 -8.24
C GLN A 107 -8.56 5.63 -9.03
N LEU A 108 -7.58 4.97 -8.41
CA LEU A 108 -6.33 4.56 -9.06
C LEU A 108 -6.57 3.54 -10.17
N GLU A 109 -7.50 2.59 -9.99
CA GLU A 109 -7.90 1.64 -11.04
C GLU A 109 -8.49 2.39 -12.25
N HIS A 110 -9.34 3.39 -12.01
CA HIS A 110 -9.89 4.24 -13.06
C HIS A 110 -8.81 5.11 -13.74
N GLU A 111 -7.93 5.76 -12.97
CA GLU A 111 -6.81 6.56 -13.49
C GLU A 111 -5.86 5.70 -14.33
N LEU A 112 -5.46 4.52 -13.83
CA LEU A 112 -4.66 3.56 -14.59
C LEU A 112 -5.39 3.05 -15.84
N ALA A 113 -6.69 2.81 -15.78
CA ALA A 113 -7.46 2.38 -16.96
C ALA A 113 -7.55 3.46 -18.04
N THR A 114 -7.64 4.74 -17.64
CA THR A 114 -7.93 5.85 -18.54
C THR A 114 -6.69 6.64 -18.99
N ILE A 115 -5.57 6.55 -18.27
CA ILE A 115 -4.34 7.27 -18.65
C ILE A 115 -3.88 6.86 -20.06
N GLN A 116 -3.46 7.85 -20.83
CA GLN A 116 -2.90 7.74 -22.19
C GLN A 116 -1.68 8.65 -22.27
N GLN A 117 -0.73 8.35 -23.16
CA GLN A 117 0.46 9.19 -23.35
C GLN A 117 0.09 10.64 -23.71
N GLY A 118 -0.96 10.85 -24.50
CA GLY A 118 -1.40 12.18 -24.91
C GLY A 118 -0.26 12.95 -25.58
N SER A 119 -0.08 14.23 -25.25
CA SER A 119 1.03 15.07 -25.74
C SER A 119 2.33 14.94 -24.96
N LEU A 120 2.39 14.09 -23.94
CA LEU A 120 3.57 13.95 -23.09
C LEU A 120 4.73 13.27 -23.84
N SER A 121 5.96 13.61 -23.43
CA SER A 121 7.14 12.83 -23.79
C SER A 121 7.04 11.41 -23.20
N ILE A 122 7.83 10.46 -23.74
CA ILE A 122 7.92 9.11 -23.15
C ILE A 122 8.36 9.17 -21.69
N SER A 123 9.28 10.09 -21.34
CA SER A 123 9.81 10.25 -19.99
C SER A 123 8.75 10.73 -18.99
N ASP A 124 7.99 11.76 -19.37
CA ASP A 124 6.97 12.35 -18.50
C ASP A 124 5.78 11.38 -18.34
N PHE A 125 5.42 10.69 -19.41
CA PHE A 125 4.37 9.68 -19.37
C PHE A 125 4.78 8.48 -18.50
N TYR A 126 6.00 7.96 -18.65
CA TYR A 126 6.53 6.89 -17.80
C TYR A 126 6.50 7.28 -16.32
N SER A 127 6.98 8.48 -15.99
CA SER A 127 7.00 8.96 -14.61
C SER A 127 5.59 9.04 -14.01
N SER A 128 4.64 9.59 -14.76
CA SER A 128 3.23 9.70 -14.33
C SER A 128 2.58 8.34 -14.14
N PHE A 129 2.78 7.42 -15.09
CA PHE A 129 2.27 6.05 -15.01
C PHE A 129 2.86 5.28 -13.83
N MET A 130 4.18 5.39 -13.61
CA MET A 130 4.87 4.70 -12.51
C MET A 130 4.42 5.19 -11.14
N ASN A 131 4.11 6.49 -10.99
CA ASN A 131 3.57 7.04 -9.75
C ASN A 131 2.21 6.43 -9.41
N LEU A 132 1.29 6.38 -10.39
CA LEU A 132 -0.01 5.73 -10.22
C LEU A 132 0.12 4.24 -9.91
N TRP A 133 1.01 3.55 -10.63
CA TRP A 133 1.23 2.13 -10.43
C TRP A 133 1.78 1.82 -9.03
N ALA A 134 2.78 2.59 -8.58
CA ALA A 134 3.39 2.41 -7.26
C ALA A 134 2.35 2.57 -6.15
N GLU A 135 1.54 3.63 -6.19
CA GLU A 135 0.49 3.86 -5.20
C GLU A 135 -0.58 2.75 -5.23
N TYR A 136 -1.00 2.31 -6.42
CA TYR A 136 -1.95 1.21 -6.59
C TYR A 136 -1.41 -0.07 -5.93
N THR A 137 -0.18 -0.44 -6.26
CA THR A 137 0.44 -1.65 -5.72
C THR A 137 0.67 -1.59 -4.21
N ASP A 138 0.95 -0.41 -3.65
CA ASP A 138 1.13 -0.26 -2.20
C ASP A 138 -0.17 -0.61 -1.46
N ILE A 139 -1.32 -0.16 -1.98
CA ILE A 139 -2.64 -0.49 -1.44
C ILE A 139 -2.97 -1.98 -1.62
N VAL A 140 -2.66 -2.56 -2.79
CA VAL A 140 -2.97 -3.97 -3.10
C VAL A 140 -2.11 -4.91 -2.27
N TYR A 141 -0.79 -4.69 -2.23
CA TYR A 141 0.17 -5.58 -1.58
C TYR A 141 0.07 -5.56 -0.07
N ALA A 142 -0.31 -4.44 0.52
CA ALA A 142 -0.50 -4.35 1.96
C ALA A 142 -1.63 -5.25 2.51
N ASN A 143 -2.50 -5.78 1.64
CA ASN A 143 -3.56 -6.72 1.99
C ASN A 143 -3.25 -8.18 1.62
N LEU A 144 -2.08 -8.46 1.01
CA LEU A 144 -1.72 -9.81 0.59
C LEU A 144 -0.98 -10.57 1.69
N PRO A 145 -1.27 -11.87 1.86
CA PRO A 145 -0.45 -12.74 2.70
C PRO A 145 0.93 -12.96 2.04
N PRO A 146 2.01 -13.16 2.83
CA PRO A 146 3.37 -13.32 2.30
C PRO A 146 3.49 -14.42 1.23
N GLU A 147 2.74 -15.51 1.38
CA GLU A 147 2.75 -16.67 0.48
C GLU A 147 2.23 -16.34 -0.93
N GLY A 148 1.39 -15.29 -1.06
CA GLY A 148 0.82 -14.87 -2.33
C GLY A 148 1.57 -13.71 -3.01
N LEU A 149 2.48 -13.04 -2.28
CA LEU A 149 3.06 -11.77 -2.74
C LEU A 149 3.89 -11.94 -4.02
N SER A 150 4.80 -12.92 -4.05
CA SER A 150 5.70 -13.13 -5.19
C SER A 150 4.96 -13.45 -6.49
N SER A 151 3.92 -14.28 -6.42
CA SER A 151 3.11 -14.64 -7.58
C SER A 151 2.33 -13.45 -8.13
N VAL A 152 1.77 -12.61 -7.24
CA VAL A 152 1.06 -11.40 -7.66
C VAL A 152 2.02 -10.36 -8.23
N GLN A 153 3.22 -10.20 -7.66
CA GLN A 153 4.25 -9.31 -8.18
C GLN A 153 4.66 -9.68 -9.60
N LEU A 154 4.87 -10.96 -9.89
CA LEU A 154 5.22 -11.44 -11.23
C LEU A 154 4.12 -11.11 -12.28
N VAL A 155 2.85 -11.33 -11.91
CA VAL A 155 1.71 -10.97 -12.78
C VAL A 155 1.67 -9.46 -12.98
N HIS A 156 1.79 -8.69 -11.90
CA HIS A 156 1.78 -7.22 -11.96
C HIS A 156 2.94 -6.64 -12.77
N GLU A 157 4.14 -7.22 -12.75
CA GLU A 157 5.25 -6.78 -13.60
C GLU A 157 4.90 -6.91 -15.08
N THR A 158 4.27 -8.03 -15.46
CA THR A 158 3.80 -8.27 -16.81
C THR A 158 2.68 -7.29 -17.19
N THR A 159 1.65 -7.17 -16.34
CA THR A 159 0.52 -6.25 -16.56
C THR A 159 0.97 -4.80 -16.62
N LYS A 160 1.91 -4.36 -15.77
CA LYS A 160 2.48 -3.01 -15.77
C LYS A 160 3.08 -2.66 -17.12
N LYS A 161 3.91 -3.57 -17.64
CA LYS A 161 4.56 -3.43 -18.94
C LYS A 161 3.53 -3.38 -20.06
N ASP A 162 2.58 -4.31 -20.08
CA ASP A 162 1.56 -4.39 -21.14
C ASP A 162 0.67 -3.14 -21.14
N GLN A 163 0.17 -2.72 -19.97
CA GLN A 163 -0.64 -1.50 -19.81
C GLN A 163 0.12 -0.25 -20.28
N PHE A 164 1.39 -0.11 -19.88
CA PHE A 164 2.21 1.02 -20.32
C PHE A 164 2.30 1.07 -21.86
N LEU A 165 2.64 -0.05 -22.50
CA LEU A 165 2.78 -0.15 -23.96
C LEU A 165 1.46 0.06 -24.71
N MET A 166 0.33 -0.40 -24.17
CA MET A 166 -0.99 -0.22 -24.77
C MET A 166 -1.45 1.23 -24.83
N LYS A 167 -0.89 2.09 -23.98
CA LYS A 167 -1.31 3.49 -23.77
C LYS A 167 -0.44 4.51 -24.49
N LEU A 168 0.53 4.03 -25.27
CA LEU A 168 1.38 4.86 -26.11
C LEU A 168 0.61 5.38 -27.32
N ARG A 169 1.05 6.51 -27.87
CA ARG A 169 0.52 7.06 -29.12
C ARG A 169 0.75 6.09 -30.28
N SER A 170 -0.11 6.18 -31.30
CA SER A 170 -0.03 5.36 -32.51
C SER A 170 1.29 5.50 -33.27
N GLU A 171 2.01 6.61 -33.11
CA GLU A 171 3.35 6.81 -33.68
C GLU A 171 4.36 5.74 -33.20
N PHE A 172 4.16 5.17 -32.02
CA PHE A 172 5.02 4.14 -31.45
C PHE A 172 4.58 2.70 -31.81
N GLU A 173 3.55 2.53 -32.65
CA GLU A 173 2.95 1.22 -32.95
C GLU A 173 3.96 0.20 -33.50
N SER A 174 4.80 0.63 -34.43
CA SER A 174 5.83 -0.22 -35.05
C SER A 174 6.83 -0.74 -34.00
N THR A 175 7.29 0.15 -33.12
CA THR A 175 8.21 -0.18 -32.03
C THR A 175 7.53 -1.08 -31.01
N ARG A 176 6.28 -0.80 -30.64
CA ARG A 176 5.47 -1.64 -29.75
C ARG A 176 5.32 -3.06 -30.30
N SER A 177 4.92 -3.20 -31.55
CA SER A 177 4.76 -4.50 -32.23
C SER A 177 6.10 -5.27 -32.28
N SER A 178 7.20 -4.59 -32.60
CA SER A 178 8.53 -5.20 -32.59
C SER A 178 8.92 -5.70 -31.20
N LEU A 179 8.63 -4.94 -30.14
CA LEU A 179 8.93 -5.33 -28.75
C LEU A 179 8.08 -6.52 -28.30
N MET A 180 6.80 -6.58 -28.67
CA MET A 180 5.89 -7.67 -28.29
C MET A 180 6.22 -9.00 -28.98
N ASN A 181 6.79 -8.96 -30.19
CA ASN A 181 7.14 -10.16 -30.96
C ASN A 181 8.53 -10.73 -30.62
N ARG A 182 9.24 -10.17 -29.64
CA ARG A 182 10.56 -10.70 -29.21
C ARG A 182 10.40 -11.87 -28.27
N GLU A 183 11.25 -12.89 -28.46
CA GLU A 183 11.43 -14.00 -27.52
C GLU A 183 12.86 -14.00 -26.97
N PRO A 184 13.07 -13.89 -25.64
CA PRO A 184 12.05 -13.70 -24.61
C PRO A 184 11.45 -12.28 -24.63
N VAL A 185 10.24 -12.14 -24.07
CA VAL A 185 9.55 -10.85 -23.96
C VAL A 185 10.42 -9.88 -23.13
N PRO A 186 10.73 -8.68 -23.65
CA PRO A 186 11.63 -7.74 -22.99
C PRO A 186 11.04 -7.18 -21.68
N SER A 187 11.93 -6.82 -20.75
CA SER A 187 11.55 -6.08 -19.54
C SER A 187 11.08 -4.67 -19.88
N LEU A 188 10.37 -4.03 -18.94
CA LEU A 188 9.91 -2.65 -19.11
C LEU A 188 11.06 -1.67 -19.37
N ASP A 189 12.23 -1.87 -18.74
CA ASP A 189 13.40 -1.01 -18.95
C ASP A 189 13.97 -1.15 -20.36
N VAL A 190 13.98 -2.37 -20.92
CA VAL A 190 14.41 -2.61 -22.31
C VAL A 190 13.43 -1.95 -23.28
N CYS A 191 12.12 -2.06 -23.02
CA CYS A 191 11.09 -1.38 -23.80
C CYS A 191 11.28 0.15 -23.76
N LEU A 192 11.49 0.71 -22.57
CA LEU A 192 11.64 2.16 -22.37
C LEU A 192 12.84 2.72 -23.14
N ASN A 193 13.97 2.02 -23.12
CA ASN A 193 15.17 2.39 -23.88
C ASN A 193 14.95 2.36 -25.41
N ALA A 194 14.09 1.47 -25.92
CA ALA A 194 13.75 1.44 -27.33
C ALA A 194 12.81 2.61 -27.69
N LEU A 195 11.84 2.90 -26.83
CA LEU A 195 10.89 4.01 -27.01
C LEU A 195 11.58 5.37 -26.99
N PHE A 196 12.57 5.58 -26.11
CA PHE A 196 13.36 6.82 -26.12
C PHE A 196 14.11 7.04 -27.43
N ARG A 197 14.71 5.99 -27.99
CA ARG A 197 15.39 6.09 -29.30
C ARG A 197 14.39 6.42 -30.41
N GLU A 198 13.22 5.81 -30.37
CA GLU A 198 12.17 6.05 -31.34
C GLU A 198 11.62 7.48 -31.25
N GLU A 199 11.41 7.99 -30.03
CA GLU A 199 10.95 9.38 -29.82
C GLU A 199 11.94 10.39 -30.41
N GLN A 200 13.25 10.18 -30.22
CA GLN A 200 14.29 11.02 -30.83
C GLN A 200 14.26 10.94 -32.36
N ARG A 201 14.10 9.74 -32.93
CA ARG A 201 13.99 9.52 -34.37
C ARG A 201 12.79 10.26 -34.97
N ILE A 202 11.63 10.16 -34.30
CA ILE A 202 10.40 10.82 -34.71
C ILE A 202 10.58 12.35 -34.64
N GLN A 203 11.07 12.89 -33.51
CA GLN A 203 11.32 14.32 -33.35
C GLN A 203 12.23 14.88 -34.44
N PHE A 204 13.29 14.15 -34.80
CA PHE A 204 14.17 14.54 -35.89
C PHE A 204 13.48 14.57 -37.25
N GLN A 205 12.57 13.62 -37.53
CA GLN A 205 11.81 13.61 -38.78
C GLN A 205 10.85 14.80 -38.92
N TRP A 206 10.28 15.30 -37.82
CA TRP A 206 9.41 16.48 -37.84
C TRP A 206 10.16 17.81 -38.06
N LEU A 207 11.49 17.82 -37.92
CA LEU A 207 12.33 19.01 -38.09
C LEU A 207 12.90 19.16 -39.50
N MET A 208 12.74 18.16 -40.38
CA MET A 208 13.14 18.18 -41.80
C MET A 208 11.95 18.50 -42.71
#